data_AF-A0A5E4SPN0-F1
#
_entry.id   AF-A0A5E4SPN0-F1
#
_cell.length_a   1.000
_cell.length_b   1.000
_cell.length_c   1.000
_cell.angle_alpha   90.00
_cell.angle_beta   90.00
_cell.angle_gamma   90.00
#
_symmetry.space_group_name_H-M   'P 1'
#
loop_
_entity.id
_entity.type
_entity.pdbx_description
1 polymer ?
#
loop_
_entity_poly.entity_id
_entity_poly.type
_entity_poly.pdbx_seq_one_letter_code
_entity_poly.pdbx_strand_id
1 'polypeptide(L)'
;MSRLPQLPLFRHDLSMLPRPRLTMRAAGMALAISAAVLGTGCASLAPPAPIAQAEGTSVEHYRGRFSIRFEQNGEARNTYGNFDWQQSGENATVQLLDPLGQTQAIVRESPRGASLELPGKAPLSGPRLEDVMHDALGFALPVGGMRYWLHMQGAPGSQANIQRDPQTQRPTRLVQDGWTIDYQAYFDTTPLRVKRVDLSRDLDGSPLAVRLVIDE
;
A
#
# COMPACT_ATOMS: atom_id res chain seq x y z
N MET A 1 -4.30 -66.48 10.12
CA MET A 1 -5.71 -66.79 10.45
C MET A 1 -6.41 -65.46 10.72
N SER A 2 -7.10 -64.92 9.72
CA SER A 2 -8.59 -64.82 9.69
C SER A 2 -9.03 -63.48 10.30
N ARG A 3 -9.94 -62.66 9.77
CA ARG A 3 -10.74 -62.60 8.55
C ARG A 3 -11.25 -61.14 8.52
N LEU A 4 -11.26 -60.50 7.35
CA LEU A 4 -12.20 -59.39 7.09
C LEU A 4 -13.65 -59.91 7.19
N PRO A 5 -14.61 -59.04 7.50
CA PRO A 5 -15.77 -58.96 6.63
C PRO A 5 -16.18 -57.51 6.31
N GLN A 6 -16.42 -57.28 5.01
CA GLN A 6 -17.22 -56.19 4.47
C GLN A 6 -18.72 -56.57 4.46
N LEU A 7 -19.56 -55.53 4.27
CA LEU A 7 -20.93 -55.48 3.67
C LEU A 7 -21.98 -54.85 4.62
N PRO A 8 -23.11 -54.29 4.11
CA PRO A 8 -23.47 -53.97 2.72
C PRO A 8 -23.97 -52.52 2.49
N LEU A 9 -23.92 -52.13 1.21
CA LEU A 9 -24.71 -51.07 0.59
C LEU A 9 -26.22 -51.36 0.73
N PHE A 10 -26.99 -50.36 1.16
CA PHE A 10 -28.43 -50.32 0.93
C PHE A 10 -28.82 -49.07 0.15
N ARG A 11 -29.40 -49.35 -1.02
CA ARG A 11 -30.01 -48.45 -2.00
C ARG A 11 -31.53 -48.43 -1.73
N HIS A 12 -32.22 -47.53 -2.42
CA HIS A 12 -33.69 -47.32 -2.50
C HIS A 12 -34.20 -46.36 -1.41
N ASP A 13 -35.05 -45.36 -1.70
CA ASP A 13 -36.14 -45.38 -2.67
C ASP A 13 -36.49 -43.96 -3.18
N LEU A 14 -36.84 -43.88 -4.47
CA LEU A 14 -37.25 -42.70 -5.21
C LEU A 14 -38.78 -42.58 -5.07
N SER A 15 -39.25 -41.88 -4.04
CA SER A 15 -40.67 -41.63 -3.87
C SER A 15 -41.14 -40.43 -4.70
N MET A 16 -41.75 -40.80 -5.82
CA MET A 16 -42.59 -40.01 -6.71
C MET A 16 -43.68 -39.26 -5.93
N LEU A 17 -43.84 -37.97 -6.19
CA LEU A 17 -45.06 -37.25 -5.86
C LEU A 17 -45.78 -36.78 -7.14
N PRO A 18 -47.11 -36.95 -7.22
CA PRO A 18 -47.89 -36.85 -8.45
C PRO A 18 -48.27 -35.41 -8.84
N ARG A 19 -48.39 -35.21 -10.16
CA ARG A 19 -48.95 -34.03 -10.83
C ARG A 19 -50.50 -34.03 -10.79
N PRO A 20 -51.15 -32.88 -10.54
CA PRO A 20 -52.51 -32.61 -11.02
C PRO A 20 -52.48 -31.49 -12.10
N ARG A 21 -52.71 -31.84 -13.37
CA ARG A 21 -53.98 -31.78 -14.14
C ARG A 21 -54.38 -30.36 -14.56
N LEU A 22 -54.01 -30.02 -15.80
CA LEU A 22 -54.67 -28.97 -16.58
C LEU A 22 -56.14 -29.34 -16.81
N THR A 23 -57.05 -28.43 -16.49
CA THR A 23 -58.42 -28.42 -17.01
C THR A 23 -58.66 -27.08 -17.67
N MET A 24 -58.65 -27.10 -19.00
CA MET A 24 -59.16 -26.05 -19.87
C MET A 24 -60.67 -26.27 -20.03
N ARG A 25 -61.49 -25.31 -19.63
CA ARG A 25 -62.85 -25.15 -20.16
C ARG A 25 -63.12 -23.68 -20.42
N ALA A 26 -63.46 -23.41 -21.66
CA ALA A 26 -63.80 -22.13 -22.21
C ALA A 26 -65.29 -21.79 -22.01
N ALA A 27 -65.57 -20.50 -22.23
CA ALA A 27 -66.84 -19.90 -22.62
C ALA A 27 -67.88 -19.61 -21.53
N GLY A 28 -68.32 -18.35 -21.49
CA GLY A 28 -69.50 -17.91 -20.75
C GLY A 28 -69.51 -16.43 -20.40
N MET A 29 -69.65 -15.59 -21.43
CA MET A 29 -70.08 -14.19 -21.40
C MET A 29 -71.17 -13.90 -20.35
N ALA A 30 -71.01 -12.85 -19.52
CA ALA A 30 -71.90 -11.68 -19.47
C ALA A 30 -71.74 -10.82 -18.21
N LEU A 31 -71.72 -9.51 -18.46
CA LEU A 31 -72.27 -8.40 -17.69
C LEU A 31 -71.73 -8.06 -16.27
N ALA A 32 -71.21 -6.83 -16.23
CA ALA A 32 -71.73 -5.71 -15.42
C ALA A 32 -71.07 -5.38 -14.08
N ILE A 33 -70.44 -4.19 -14.10
CA ILE A 33 -70.49 -3.12 -13.08
C ILE A 33 -69.64 -3.36 -11.83
N SER A 34 -68.53 -2.60 -11.69
CA SER A 34 -68.37 -1.61 -10.60
C SER A 34 -66.93 -1.09 -10.46
N ALA A 35 -66.83 0.24 -10.42
CA ALA A 35 -65.84 1.04 -9.69
C ALA A 35 -64.34 0.88 -10.03
N ALA A 36 -63.87 1.66 -11.00
CA ALA A 36 -62.46 1.98 -11.17
C ALA A 36 -61.98 2.89 -10.02
N VAL A 37 -61.31 2.30 -9.02
CA VAL A 37 -60.38 3.02 -8.14
C VAL A 37 -58.98 2.57 -8.54
N LEU A 38 -58.34 3.32 -9.43
CA LEU A 38 -56.92 3.16 -9.76
C LEU A 38 -56.16 4.35 -9.17
N GLY A 39 -55.87 4.26 -7.87
CA GLY A 39 -54.77 5.00 -7.28
C GLY A 39 -53.48 4.24 -7.59
N THR A 40 -52.82 4.56 -8.69
CA THR A 40 -51.47 4.09 -8.98
C THR A 40 -50.51 4.72 -7.99
N GLY A 41 -50.17 3.97 -6.94
CA GLY A 41 -49.05 4.30 -6.06
C GLY A 41 -47.74 4.21 -6.85
N CYS A 42 -47.17 5.36 -7.20
CA CYS A 42 -45.78 5.44 -7.62
C CYS A 42 -44.90 5.08 -6.41
N ALA A 43 -44.46 3.83 -6.32
CA ALA A 43 -43.29 3.48 -5.53
C ALA A 43 -42.09 4.21 -6.15
N SER A 44 -41.77 5.38 -5.61
CA SER A 44 -40.55 6.10 -5.95
C SER A 44 -39.39 5.27 -5.42
N LEU A 45 -38.73 4.54 -6.32
CA LEU A 45 -37.43 3.93 -6.05
C LEU A 45 -36.46 5.08 -5.81
N ALA A 46 -36.12 5.32 -4.53
CA ALA A 46 -35.00 6.17 -4.19
C ALA A 46 -33.77 5.66 -4.98
N PRO A 47 -33.02 6.55 -5.66
CA PRO A 47 -31.77 6.15 -6.29
C PRO A 47 -30.92 5.42 -5.25
N PRO A 48 -30.27 4.29 -5.59
CA PRO A 48 -29.28 3.73 -4.68
C PRO A 48 -28.32 4.86 -4.32
N ALA A 49 -28.15 5.11 -3.02
CA ALA A 49 -27.18 6.08 -2.54
C ALA A 49 -25.88 5.80 -3.30
N PRO A 50 -25.22 6.83 -3.87
CA PRO A 50 -23.95 6.62 -4.54
C PRO A 50 -23.09 5.83 -3.55
N ILE A 51 -22.71 4.62 -3.96
CA ILE A 51 -21.71 3.84 -3.25
C ILE A 51 -20.56 4.83 -3.11
N ALA A 52 -20.27 5.25 -1.88
CA ALA A 52 -19.12 6.09 -1.62
C ALA A 52 -17.96 5.33 -2.26
N GLN A 53 -17.48 5.84 -3.40
CA GLN A 53 -16.27 5.34 -4.01
C GLN A 53 -15.26 5.47 -2.88
N ALA A 54 -14.75 4.34 -2.37
CA ALA A 54 -13.63 4.36 -1.45
C ALA A 54 -12.64 5.34 -2.06
N GLU A 55 -12.37 6.44 -1.37
CA GLU A 55 -11.53 7.54 -1.87
C GLU A 55 -10.32 6.89 -2.53
N GLY A 56 -10.24 7.00 -3.85
CA GLY A 56 -9.26 6.22 -4.61
C GLY A 56 -7.89 6.54 -4.04
N THR A 57 -7.22 5.55 -3.46
CA THR A 57 -5.91 5.74 -2.82
C THR A 57 -4.99 6.41 -3.83
N SER A 58 -4.72 7.71 -3.63
CA SER A 58 -3.87 8.47 -4.54
C SER A 58 -2.51 7.79 -4.60
N VAL A 59 -2.07 7.44 -5.80
CA VAL A 59 -0.74 6.90 -6.02
C VAL A 59 0.22 8.07 -6.13
N GLU A 60 1.20 8.10 -5.25
CA GLU A 60 2.27 9.08 -5.27
C GLU A 60 3.49 8.50 -5.94
N HIS A 61 4.15 9.35 -6.73
CA HIS A 61 5.38 9.02 -7.43
C HIS A 61 6.41 10.09 -7.09
N TYR A 62 7.58 9.66 -6.60
CA TYR A 62 8.75 10.51 -6.49
C TYR A 62 9.87 9.91 -7.34
N ARG A 63 10.48 10.74 -8.18
CA ARG A 63 11.71 10.37 -8.88
C ARG A 63 12.80 11.37 -8.61
N GLY A 64 14.03 10.89 -8.67
CA GLY A 64 15.17 11.77 -8.67
C GLY A 64 16.47 11.05 -8.43
N ARG A 65 17.34 11.69 -7.65
CA ARG A 65 18.71 11.25 -7.41
C ARG A 65 18.94 11.01 -5.94
N PHE A 66 19.75 10.00 -5.64
CA PHE A 66 20.18 9.72 -4.29
C PHE A 66 21.70 9.65 -4.17
N SER A 67 22.20 9.93 -2.97
CA SER A 67 23.53 9.50 -2.55
C SER A 67 23.47 9.00 -1.11
N ILE A 68 24.07 7.86 -0.84
CA ILE A 68 24.15 7.27 0.50
C ILE A 68 25.64 7.15 0.85
N ARG A 69 26.00 7.65 2.02
CA ARG A 69 27.31 7.43 2.65
C ARG A 69 27.09 6.62 3.91
N PHE A 70 27.85 5.55 4.05
CA PHE A 70 27.73 4.60 5.15
C PHE A 70 29.10 4.03 5.49
N GLU A 71 29.22 3.41 6.65
CA GLU A 71 30.41 2.64 7.01
C GLU A 71 30.15 1.15 6.81
N GLN A 72 31.14 0.43 6.31
CA GLN A 72 31.11 -1.03 6.24
C GLN A 72 32.50 -1.56 6.59
N ASN A 73 32.59 -2.40 7.62
CA ASN A 73 33.84 -3.00 8.10
C ASN A 73 34.94 -1.97 8.44
N GLY A 74 34.60 -0.84 9.06
CA GLY A 74 35.57 0.21 9.41
C GLY A 74 35.94 1.16 8.27
N GLU A 75 35.39 0.95 7.06
CA GLU A 75 35.68 1.77 5.90
C GLU A 75 34.47 2.60 5.46
N ALA A 76 34.72 3.87 5.14
CA ALA A 76 33.69 4.74 4.57
C ALA A 76 33.38 4.31 3.12
N ARG A 77 32.11 4.00 2.87
CA ARG A 77 31.56 3.62 1.57
C ARG A 77 30.57 4.67 1.10
N ASN A 78 30.35 4.71 -0.21
CA ASN A 78 29.28 5.49 -0.80
C ASN A 78 28.61 4.72 -1.94
N THR A 79 27.33 5.02 -2.17
CA THR A 79 26.59 4.62 -3.37
C THR A 79 25.70 5.77 -3.81
N TYR A 80 25.43 5.86 -5.10
CA TYR A 80 24.64 6.93 -5.69
C TYR A 80 23.96 6.46 -6.97
N GLY A 81 22.97 7.23 -7.41
CA GLY A 81 22.25 6.96 -8.64
C GLY A 81 20.88 7.61 -8.62
N ASN A 82 19.92 6.93 -9.22
CA ASN A 82 18.54 7.41 -9.33
C ASN A 82 17.61 6.57 -8.46
N PHE A 83 16.50 7.15 -8.02
CA PHE A 83 15.45 6.39 -7.36
C PHE A 83 14.11 6.58 -8.07
N ASP A 84 13.29 5.54 -8.02
CA ASP A 84 11.88 5.55 -8.39
C ASP A 84 11.09 5.06 -7.17
N TRP A 85 10.30 5.94 -6.58
CA TRP A 85 9.48 5.65 -5.41
C TRP A 85 8.01 5.73 -5.81
N GLN A 86 7.28 4.64 -5.58
CA GLN A 86 5.84 4.56 -5.78
C GLN A 86 5.17 4.21 -4.46
N GLN A 87 4.14 4.96 -4.08
CA GLN A 87 3.42 4.78 -2.83
C GLN A 87 1.91 4.85 -3.04
N SER A 88 1.19 3.95 -2.38
CA SER A 88 -0.27 3.93 -2.35
C SER A 88 -0.73 3.48 -0.97
N GLY A 89 -1.16 4.45 -0.15
CA GLY A 89 -1.53 4.22 1.25
C GLY A 89 -0.33 3.68 2.04
N GLU A 90 -0.46 2.48 2.59
CA GLU A 90 0.58 1.78 3.35
C GLU A 90 1.51 0.89 2.48
N ASN A 91 1.26 0.82 1.16
CA ASN A 91 2.15 0.13 0.23
C ASN A 91 3.19 1.11 -0.32
N ALA A 92 4.47 0.73 -0.31
CA ALA A 92 5.55 1.48 -0.94
C ALA A 92 6.47 0.53 -1.71
N THR A 93 6.96 0.97 -2.86
CA THR A 93 8.01 0.32 -3.62
C THR A 93 9.06 1.37 -3.96
N VAL A 94 10.30 1.10 -3.58
CA VAL A 94 11.46 1.97 -3.82
C VAL A 94 12.47 1.21 -4.64
N GLN A 95 12.67 1.65 -5.87
CA GLN A 95 13.71 1.12 -6.75
C GLN A 95 14.92 2.04 -6.72
N LEU A 96 16.09 1.48 -6.43
CA LEU A 96 17.38 2.16 -6.55
C LEU A 96 18.03 1.73 -7.86
N LEU A 97 18.44 2.72 -8.65
CA LEU A 97 19.04 2.56 -9.96
C LEU A 97 20.48 3.09 -9.91
N ASP A 98 21.39 2.46 -10.64
CA ASP A 98 22.72 3.03 -10.87
C ASP A 98 22.66 4.18 -11.89
N PRO A 99 23.76 4.93 -12.10
CA PRO A 99 23.81 6.02 -13.07
C PRO A 99 23.55 5.60 -14.53
N LEU A 100 23.61 4.30 -14.84
CA LEU A 100 23.30 3.73 -16.16
C LEU A 100 21.83 3.28 -16.27
N GLY A 101 21.03 3.48 -15.22
CA GLY A 101 19.63 3.08 -15.15
C GLY A 101 19.41 1.59 -14.86
N GLN A 102 20.44 0.86 -14.44
CA GLN A 102 20.30 -0.55 -14.03
C GLN A 102 19.79 -0.62 -12.60
N THR A 103 18.93 -1.59 -12.31
CA THR A 103 18.42 -1.81 -10.95
C THR A 103 19.53 -2.31 -10.04
N GLN A 104 19.76 -1.62 -8.92
CA GLN A 104 20.64 -2.06 -7.84
C GLN A 104 19.87 -2.83 -6.77
N ALA A 105 18.70 -2.32 -6.39
CA ALA A 105 17.84 -2.91 -5.36
C ALA A 105 16.39 -2.46 -5.54
N ILE A 106 15.44 -3.28 -5.13
CA ILE A 106 14.04 -2.89 -4.97
C ILE A 106 13.62 -3.22 -3.54
N VAL A 107 13.16 -2.22 -2.81
CA VAL A 107 12.58 -2.39 -1.48
C VAL A 107 11.07 -2.29 -1.60
N ARG A 108 10.34 -3.28 -1.08
CA ARG A 108 8.89 -3.26 -1.00
C ARG A 108 8.47 -3.30 0.45
N GLU A 109 7.49 -2.48 0.79
CA GLU A 109 6.92 -2.45 2.13
C GLU A 109 5.40 -2.35 2.05
N SER A 110 4.71 -3.14 2.87
CA SER A 110 3.26 -3.15 2.97
C SER A 110 2.85 -3.67 4.35
N PRO A 111 1.56 -3.52 4.73
CA PRO A 111 1.04 -4.16 5.94
C PRO A 111 1.17 -5.68 5.96
N ARG A 112 1.32 -6.32 4.79
CA ARG A 112 1.49 -7.78 4.66
C ARG A 112 2.94 -8.23 4.85
N GLY A 113 3.88 -7.29 4.92
CA GLY A 113 5.30 -7.58 5.05
C GLY A 113 6.14 -6.70 4.14
N ALA A 114 7.45 -6.92 4.24
CA ALA A 114 8.45 -6.14 3.54
C ALA A 114 9.56 -7.04 2.99
N SER A 115 10.13 -6.66 1.86
CA SER A 115 11.13 -7.46 1.15
C SER A 115 12.16 -6.59 0.44
N LEU A 116 13.36 -7.16 0.25
CA LEU A 116 14.44 -6.62 -0.57
C LEU A 116 14.68 -7.54 -1.77
N GLU A 117 14.59 -7.01 -2.98
CA GLU A 117 14.95 -7.72 -4.21
C GLU A 117 16.29 -7.18 -4.73
N LEU A 118 17.15 -8.10 -5.15
CA LEU A 118 18.45 -7.82 -5.77
C LEU A 118 18.51 -8.48 -7.15
N PRO A 119 19.21 -7.88 -8.13
CA PRO A 119 19.35 -8.47 -9.46
C PRO A 119 19.86 -9.91 -9.41
N GLY A 120 19.16 -10.83 -10.09
CA GLY A 120 19.55 -12.23 -10.21
C GLY A 120 19.43 -13.06 -8.91
N LYS A 121 18.80 -12.54 -7.86
CA LYS A 121 18.58 -13.24 -6.59
C LYS A 121 17.09 -13.40 -6.30
N ALA A 122 16.74 -14.41 -5.50
CA ALA A 122 15.40 -14.51 -4.94
C ALA A 122 15.13 -13.32 -3.98
N PRO A 123 13.87 -12.85 -3.85
CA PRO A 123 13.51 -11.84 -2.87
C PRO A 123 13.93 -12.25 -1.45
N LEU A 124 14.56 -11.32 -0.74
CA LEU A 124 14.96 -11.47 0.66
C LEU A 124 13.89 -10.87 1.56
N SER A 125 13.61 -11.54 2.67
CA SER A 125 12.64 -11.09 3.69
C SER A 125 13.08 -11.61 5.04
N GLY A 126 12.64 -10.97 6.12
CA GLY A 126 13.02 -11.34 7.47
C GLY A 126 12.11 -10.66 8.50
N PRO A 127 12.31 -10.97 9.80
CA PRO A 127 11.52 -10.38 10.88
C PRO A 127 11.60 -8.84 10.92
N ARG A 128 12.75 -8.29 10.52
CA ARG A 128 12.99 -6.85 10.35
C ARG A 128 13.64 -6.62 9.00
N LEU A 129 13.01 -5.81 8.16
CA LEU A 129 13.56 -5.48 6.83
C LEU A 129 14.87 -4.68 6.96
N GLU A 130 15.02 -3.87 8.01
CA GLU A 130 16.25 -3.12 8.27
C GLU A 130 17.46 -4.03 8.36
N ASP A 131 17.35 -5.15 9.08
CA ASP A 131 18.43 -6.13 9.24
C ASP A 131 18.75 -6.78 7.87
N VAL A 132 17.72 -7.17 7.11
CA VAL A 132 17.88 -7.72 5.75
C VAL A 132 18.60 -6.75 4.82
N MET A 133 18.25 -5.47 4.87
CA MET A 133 18.91 -4.43 4.07
C MET A 133 20.35 -4.21 4.52
N HIS A 134 20.60 -4.14 5.83
CA HIS A 134 21.94 -3.97 6.37
C HIS A 134 22.87 -5.11 5.95
N ASP A 135 22.43 -6.37 6.09
CA ASP A 135 23.22 -7.54 5.71
C ASP A 135 23.52 -7.59 4.20
N ALA A 136 22.55 -7.20 3.38
CA ALA A 136 22.65 -7.31 1.92
C ALA A 136 23.32 -6.10 1.25
N LEU A 137 23.15 -4.90 1.79
CA LEU A 137 23.57 -3.61 1.20
C LEU A 137 24.64 -2.89 2.01
N GLY A 138 24.81 -3.23 3.30
CA GLY A 138 25.63 -2.49 4.27
C GLY A 138 24.90 -1.32 4.94
N PHE A 139 23.65 -1.04 4.55
CA PHE A 139 22.83 0.03 5.13
C PHE A 139 21.35 -0.33 5.07
N ALA A 140 20.55 0.35 5.90
CA ALA A 140 19.10 0.18 5.93
C ALA A 140 18.40 1.52 5.71
N LEU A 141 17.52 1.59 4.71
CA LEU A 141 16.68 2.76 4.47
C LEU A 141 15.34 2.64 5.22
N PRO A 142 14.91 3.67 5.96
CA PRO A 142 13.67 3.64 6.73
C PRO A 142 12.47 3.98 5.83
N VAL A 143 12.14 3.08 4.89
CA VAL A 143 11.07 3.31 3.89
C VAL A 143 9.74 3.70 4.58
N GLY A 144 9.38 3.04 5.67
CA GLY A 144 8.18 3.36 6.43
C GLY A 144 8.15 4.77 7.00
N GLY A 145 9.30 5.27 7.50
CA GLY A 145 9.41 6.64 8.00
C GLY A 145 9.48 7.68 6.87
N MET A 146 10.28 7.40 5.84
CA MET A 146 10.47 8.28 4.68
C MET A 146 9.16 8.62 3.99
N ARG A 147 8.24 7.65 3.90
CA ARG A 147 6.86 7.87 3.44
C ARG A 147 6.21 9.11 4.06
N TYR A 148 6.36 9.32 5.37
CA TYR A 148 5.76 10.47 6.06
C TYR A 148 6.68 11.69 6.01
N TRP A 149 7.99 11.47 6.13
CA TRP A 149 8.96 12.56 6.18
C TRP A 149 9.04 13.33 4.85
N LEU A 150 8.77 12.69 3.71
CA LEU A 150 8.66 13.39 2.42
C LEU A 150 7.47 14.37 2.36
N HIS A 151 6.42 14.14 3.15
CA HIS A 151 5.33 15.10 3.38
C HIS A 151 5.60 16.10 4.49
N MET A 152 6.82 16.10 5.06
CA MET A 152 7.17 16.89 6.23
C MET A 152 6.29 16.60 7.46
N GLN A 153 5.92 15.33 7.64
CA GLN A 153 5.09 14.83 8.73
C GLN A 153 5.85 13.78 9.54
N GLY A 154 5.54 13.67 10.83
CA GLY A 154 6.01 12.55 11.65
C GLY A 154 5.30 11.26 11.28
N ALA A 155 6.03 10.15 11.23
CA ALA A 155 5.45 8.82 11.12
C ALA A 155 4.60 8.51 12.36
N PRO A 156 3.51 7.74 12.22
CA PRO A 156 2.68 7.33 13.35
C PRO A 156 3.44 6.36 14.27
N GLY A 157 3.01 6.26 15.53
CA GLY A 157 3.56 5.30 16.51
C GLY A 157 4.72 5.83 17.35
N SER A 158 5.35 6.94 16.95
CA SER A 158 6.39 7.62 17.73
C SER A 158 6.25 9.15 17.65
N GLN A 159 6.86 9.87 18.60
CA GLN A 159 6.82 11.32 18.60
C GLN A 159 7.87 11.90 17.63
N ALA A 160 7.45 12.81 16.76
CA ALA A 160 8.35 13.62 15.95
C ALA A 160 8.52 15.02 16.55
N ASN A 161 9.74 15.56 16.48
CA ASN A 161 10.03 16.97 16.73
C ASN A 161 10.27 17.68 15.40
N ILE A 162 9.44 18.66 15.06
CA ILE A 162 9.52 19.41 13.81
C ILE A 162 9.86 20.87 14.11
N GLN A 163 11.04 21.29 13.68
CA GLN A 163 11.47 22.69 13.69
C GLN A 163 11.01 23.38 12.41
N ARG A 164 10.62 24.65 12.55
CA ARG A 164 10.11 25.47 11.45
C ARG A 164 10.88 26.77 11.37
N ASP A 165 11.04 27.26 10.15
CA ASP A 165 11.55 28.59 9.90
C ASP A 165 10.63 29.65 10.54
N PRO A 166 11.12 30.56 11.39
CA PRO A 166 10.27 31.51 12.11
C PRO A 166 9.46 32.45 11.22
N GLN A 167 9.96 32.78 10.01
CA GLN A 167 9.32 33.74 9.11
C GLN A 167 8.31 33.06 8.18
N THR A 168 8.73 31.96 7.54
CA THR A 168 7.95 31.26 6.52
C THR A 168 7.11 30.10 7.08
N GLN A 169 7.36 29.69 8.32
CA GLN A 169 6.74 28.53 8.99
C GLN A 169 6.98 27.18 8.28
N ARG A 170 7.91 27.13 7.32
CA ARG A 170 8.28 25.93 6.57
C ARG A 170 9.08 24.96 7.48
N PRO A 171 8.81 23.64 7.47
CA PRO A 171 9.55 22.66 8.26
C PRO A 171 11.02 22.60 7.83
N THR A 172 11.97 23.00 8.66
CA THR A 172 13.41 23.01 8.32
C THR A 172 14.13 21.75 8.78
N ARG A 173 13.67 21.15 9.88
CA ARG A 173 14.23 19.91 10.43
C ARG A 173 13.15 19.07 11.10
N LEU A 174 13.20 17.75 10.91
CA LEU A 174 12.41 16.77 11.65
C LEU A 174 13.35 15.78 12.34
N VAL A 175 13.10 15.48 13.61
CA VAL A 175 13.81 14.43 14.36
C VAL A 175 12.81 13.41 14.87
N GLN A 176 13.01 12.14 14.53
CA GLN A 176 12.14 11.02 14.92
C GLN A 176 12.90 9.69 14.82
N ASP A 177 12.72 8.79 15.78
CA ASP A 177 13.27 7.41 15.75
C ASP A 177 14.78 7.33 15.46
N GLY A 178 15.54 8.26 16.04
CA GLY A 178 17.00 8.36 15.85
C GLY A 178 17.43 8.99 14.51
N TRP A 179 16.49 9.31 13.63
CA TRP A 179 16.74 10.01 12.37
C TRP A 179 16.64 11.52 12.54
N THR A 180 17.57 12.23 11.90
CA THR A 180 17.48 13.67 11.64
C THR A 180 17.27 13.89 10.15
N ILE A 181 16.20 14.60 9.80
CA ILE A 181 15.80 14.94 8.44
C ILE A 181 15.91 16.45 8.29
N ASP A 182 16.87 16.91 7.49
CA ASP A 182 17.02 18.31 7.14
C ASP A 182 16.34 18.60 5.80
N TYR A 183 15.37 19.51 5.79
CA TYR A 183 14.65 19.95 4.60
C TYR A 183 15.41 21.10 3.95
N GLN A 184 16.07 20.80 2.84
CA GLN A 184 17.10 21.68 2.28
C GLN A 184 16.60 22.53 1.10
N ALA A 185 15.59 22.06 0.39
CA ALA A 185 14.96 22.77 -0.71
C ALA A 185 13.52 22.33 -0.89
N TYR A 186 12.68 23.21 -1.41
CA TYR A 186 11.27 22.96 -1.70
C TYR A 186 10.97 23.32 -3.15
N PHE A 187 9.92 22.72 -3.69
CA PHE A 187 9.27 23.23 -4.88
C PHE A 187 8.39 24.42 -4.50
N ASP A 188 8.29 25.39 -5.42
CA ASP A 188 7.40 26.53 -5.26
C ASP A 188 5.99 26.16 -5.76
N THR A 189 5.35 25.23 -5.04
CA THR A 189 4.03 24.69 -5.35
C THR A 189 3.10 24.82 -4.15
N THR A 190 1.79 24.77 -4.41
CA THR A 190 0.76 24.61 -3.38
C THR A 190 0.01 23.30 -3.66
N PRO A 191 0.05 22.30 -2.76
CA PRO A 191 0.73 22.29 -1.47
C PRO A 191 2.27 22.34 -1.60
N LEU A 192 2.94 22.74 -0.52
CA LEU A 192 4.40 22.75 -0.42
C LEU A 192 4.93 21.33 -0.58
N ARG A 193 5.92 21.14 -1.46
CA ARG A 193 6.58 19.84 -1.68
C ARG A 193 8.08 19.99 -1.44
N VAL A 194 8.70 18.96 -0.87
CA VAL A 194 10.14 18.95 -0.70
C VAL A 194 10.85 18.62 -2.01
N LYS A 195 11.96 19.30 -2.28
CA LYS A 195 12.84 19.10 -3.44
C LYS A 195 14.18 18.49 -3.05
N ARG A 196 14.68 18.77 -1.84
CA ARG A 196 15.89 18.11 -1.31
C ARG A 196 15.74 17.82 0.17
N VAL A 197 16.00 16.58 0.55
CA VAL A 197 16.16 16.14 1.95
C VAL A 197 17.52 15.50 2.16
N ASP A 198 18.14 15.85 3.28
CA ASP A 198 19.33 15.17 3.79
C ASP A 198 18.91 14.46 5.10
N LEU A 199 19.00 13.14 5.14
CA LEU A 199 18.70 12.31 6.29
C LEU A 199 20.01 11.81 6.90
N SER A 200 20.08 11.76 8.22
CA SER A 200 21.20 11.17 8.93
C SER A 200 20.73 10.37 10.14
N ARG A 201 21.47 9.29 10.43
CA ARG A 201 21.33 8.48 11.63
C ARG A 201 22.71 7.97 12.02
N ASP A 202 22.99 7.92 13.30
CA ASP A 202 24.17 7.26 13.87
C ASP A 202 23.67 6.22 14.86
N LEU A 203 23.94 4.95 14.57
CA LEU A 203 23.65 3.83 15.46
C LEU A 203 24.97 3.16 15.82
N ASP A 204 25.31 3.19 17.10
CA ASP A 204 26.47 2.49 17.65
C ASP A 204 27.80 2.79 16.90
N GLY A 205 27.97 4.03 16.44
CA GLY A 205 29.17 4.45 15.70
C GLY A 205 29.16 4.06 14.23
N SER A 206 28.01 3.65 13.68
CA SER A 206 27.79 3.40 12.26
C SER A 206 27.02 4.58 11.64
N PRO A 207 27.71 5.64 11.19
CA PRO A 207 27.05 6.79 10.60
C PRO A 207 26.46 6.45 9.23
N LEU A 208 25.19 6.81 9.04
CA LEU A 208 24.46 6.71 7.79
C LEU A 208 23.96 8.10 7.39
N ALA A 209 24.36 8.56 6.22
CA ALA A 209 23.88 9.80 5.62
C ALA A 209 23.26 9.50 4.26
N VAL A 210 22.03 9.97 4.06
CA VAL A 210 21.26 9.80 2.83
C VAL A 210 20.89 11.17 2.32
N ARG A 211 21.14 11.45 1.05
CA ARG A 211 20.62 12.64 0.38
C ARG A 211 19.67 12.20 -0.71
N LEU A 212 18.50 12.82 -0.76
CA LEU A 212 17.58 12.71 -1.88
C LEU A 212 17.38 14.09 -2.50
N VAL A 213 17.51 14.15 -3.82
CA VAL A 213 17.08 15.27 -4.64
C VAL A 213 15.92 14.77 -5.49
N ILE A 214 14.74 15.32 -5.25
CA ILE A 214 13.50 14.99 -5.97
C ILE A 214 13.43 15.91 -7.18
N ASP A 215 13.23 15.31 -8.34
CA ASP A 215 13.13 16.02 -9.61
C ASP A 215 11.64 16.19 -10.00
N GLU A 216 10.76 15.23 -9.65
CA GLU A 216 9.31 15.26 -9.88
C GLU A 216 8.48 14.60 -8.76
#